data_AF-A0A251WGE7-F1
#
_entry.id   AF-A0A251WGE7-F1
#
_cell.length_a   1.000
_cell.length_b   1.000
_cell.length_c   1.000
_cell.angle_alpha   90.00
_cell.angle_beta   90.00
_cell.angle_gamma   90.00
#
_symmetry.space_group_name_H-M   'P 1'
#
loop_
_entity.id
_entity.type
_entity.pdbx_description
1 polymer ?
#
loop_
_entity_poly.entity_id
_entity_poly.type
_entity_poly.pdbx_seq_one_letter_code
_entity_poly.pdbx_strand_id
1 'polypeptide(L)'
;MGRRVAAVDQNGNRTSGTTASGTTTYTYDERNRLDLVKLNGALQADYDYDAANRLTKTSFGNGTEEIREYDTLNRLKELTSKRGTVELSKHVYTLDKVRNRKTAIEVVNGQTRSIANSYDDLYRLIEETIVDAVNGDRTSIYTYDAVGNRVIKTVNEVTTSYAYD
;
A
#
# COMPACT_ATOMS: atom_id res chain seq x y z
N MET A 1 -23.76 -24.06 -21.59
CA MET A 1 -22.57 -23.19 -21.75
C MET A 1 -23.04 -21.73 -21.65
N GLY A 2 -22.72 -21.03 -20.56
CA GLY A 2 -23.27 -19.70 -20.27
C GLY A 2 -22.57 -18.61 -21.09
N ARG A 3 -23.31 -17.94 -21.96
CA ARG A 3 -22.83 -16.79 -22.74
C ARG A 3 -22.51 -15.65 -21.77
N ARG A 4 -21.23 -15.22 -21.72
CA ARG A 4 -20.82 -14.00 -21.02
C ARG A 4 -21.45 -12.82 -21.77
N VAL A 5 -22.52 -12.25 -21.23
CA VAL A 5 -23.07 -10.98 -21.73
C VAL A 5 -22.38 -9.88 -20.94
N ALA A 6 -21.70 -8.98 -21.64
CA ALA A 6 -21.15 -7.76 -21.06
C ALA A 6 -21.90 -6.59 -21.68
N ALA A 7 -22.53 -5.76 -20.86
CA ALA A 7 -23.04 -4.48 -21.30
C ALA A 7 -21.91 -3.43 -21.19
N VAL A 8 -21.95 -2.44 -22.08
CA VAL A 8 -21.03 -1.29 -22.08
C VAL A 8 -21.82 0.02 -22.12
N ASP A 9 -21.24 1.10 -21.62
CA ASP A 9 -21.77 2.46 -21.77
C ASP A 9 -21.32 3.12 -23.08
N GLN A 10 -21.71 4.38 -23.30
CA GLN A 10 -21.36 5.16 -24.50
C GLN A 10 -19.86 5.43 -24.63
N ASN A 11 -19.12 5.37 -23.52
CA ASN A 11 -17.69 5.59 -23.47
C ASN A 11 -16.91 4.26 -23.64
N GLY A 12 -17.63 3.15 -23.83
CA GLY A 12 -17.08 1.82 -24.00
C GLY A 12 -16.68 1.12 -22.71
N ASN A 13 -17.00 1.69 -21.53
CA ASN A 13 -16.71 1.02 -20.28
C ASN A 13 -17.72 -0.08 -20.01
N ARG A 14 -17.28 -1.14 -19.35
CA ARG A 14 -18.13 -2.28 -19.00
C ARG A 14 -19.07 -1.92 -17.86
N THR A 15 -20.37 -1.96 -18.09
CA THR A 15 -21.40 -1.68 -17.08
C THR A 15 -21.91 -2.94 -16.37
N SER A 16 -21.75 -4.12 -16.97
CA SER A 16 -22.13 -5.38 -16.32
C SER A 16 -21.38 -6.61 -16.81
N GLY A 17 -21.47 -7.68 -16.03
CA GLY A 17 -20.97 -9.00 -16.39
C GLY A 17 -21.65 -10.11 -15.61
N THR A 18 -22.23 -11.08 -16.32
CA THR A 18 -22.88 -12.23 -15.69
C THR A 18 -22.01 -13.48 -15.79
N THR A 19 -21.86 -14.19 -14.68
CA THR A 19 -21.26 -15.52 -14.56
C THR A 19 -22.25 -16.47 -13.87
N ALA A 20 -21.87 -17.74 -13.68
CA ALA A 20 -22.68 -18.68 -12.90
C ALA A 20 -22.87 -18.24 -11.43
N SER A 21 -21.97 -17.42 -10.90
CA SER A 21 -22.00 -16.92 -9.52
C SER A 21 -22.86 -15.66 -9.34
N GLY A 22 -23.33 -15.05 -10.43
CA GLY A 22 -24.16 -13.85 -10.38
C GLY A 22 -23.82 -12.80 -11.43
N THR A 23 -24.46 -11.63 -11.30
CA THR A 23 -24.21 -10.46 -12.14
C THR A 23 -23.47 -9.40 -11.36
N THR A 24 -22.29 -9.03 -11.83
CA THR A 24 -21.56 -7.86 -11.35
C THR A 24 -21.94 -6.65 -12.19
N THR A 25 -22.26 -5.52 -11.55
CA THR A 25 -22.51 -4.23 -12.20
C THR A 25 -21.48 -3.21 -11.79
N TYR A 26 -21.14 -2.31 -12.69
CA TYR A 26 -20.15 -1.26 -12.52
C TYR A 26 -20.80 0.09 -12.88
N THR A 27 -20.56 1.11 -12.07
CA THR A 27 -20.85 2.51 -12.42
C THR A 27 -19.56 3.28 -12.57
N TYR A 28 -19.65 4.40 -13.28
CA TYR A 28 -18.53 5.30 -13.50
C TYR A 28 -18.97 6.72 -13.17
N ASP A 29 -18.05 7.51 -12.62
CA ASP A 29 -18.28 8.91 -12.32
C ASP A 29 -18.25 9.79 -13.59
N GLU A 30 -18.50 11.09 -13.43
CA GLU A 30 -18.50 12.08 -14.53
C GLU A 30 -17.14 12.20 -15.25
N ARG A 31 -16.05 11.73 -14.63
CA ARG A 31 -14.70 11.70 -15.20
C ARG A 31 -14.34 10.33 -15.78
N ASN A 32 -15.33 9.45 -15.94
CA ASN A 32 -15.18 8.12 -16.50
C ASN A 32 -14.30 7.18 -15.65
N ARG A 33 -14.27 7.38 -14.34
CA ARG A 33 -13.53 6.54 -13.38
C ARG A 33 -14.50 5.59 -12.69
N LEU A 34 -14.03 4.37 -12.35
CA LEU A 34 -14.86 3.38 -11.67
C LEU A 34 -15.35 3.92 -10.33
N ASP A 35 -16.66 3.95 -10.12
CA ASP A 35 -17.30 4.59 -8.97
C ASP A 35 -17.91 3.55 -8.01
N LEU A 36 -18.64 2.57 -8.55
CA LEU A 36 -19.33 1.55 -7.74
C LEU A 36 -19.24 0.18 -8.38
N VAL A 37 -19.05 -0.85 -7.54
CA VAL A 37 -19.13 -2.26 -7.92
C VAL A 37 -20.17 -2.94 -7.05
N LYS A 38 -21.13 -3.63 -7.69
CA LYS A 38 -22.13 -4.45 -7.00
C LYS A 38 -22.15 -5.86 -7.57
N LEU A 39 -22.35 -6.86 -6.72
CA LEU A 39 -22.60 -8.25 -7.10
C LEU A 39 -24.03 -8.62 -6.68
N ASN A 40 -24.88 -8.99 -7.65
CA ASN A 40 -26.29 -9.27 -7.42
C ASN A 40 -27.01 -8.14 -6.66
N GLY A 41 -26.64 -6.89 -6.95
CA GLY A 41 -27.17 -5.69 -6.28
C GLY A 41 -26.51 -5.36 -4.93
N ALA A 42 -25.76 -6.28 -4.32
CA ALA A 42 -25.04 -6.04 -3.07
C ALA A 42 -23.73 -5.28 -3.31
N LEU A 43 -23.49 -4.23 -2.53
CA LEU A 43 -22.24 -3.45 -2.57
C LEU A 43 -21.03 -4.37 -2.43
N GLN A 44 -20.04 -4.21 -3.30
CA GLN A 44 -18.73 -4.84 -3.18
C GLN A 44 -17.66 -3.80 -2.85
N ALA A 45 -17.64 -2.71 -3.63
CA ALA A 45 -16.73 -1.59 -3.43
C ALA A 45 -17.36 -0.30 -3.98
N ASP A 46 -17.06 0.82 -3.32
CA ASP A 46 -17.38 2.20 -3.69
C ASP A 46 -16.08 3.00 -3.62
N TYR A 47 -15.81 3.86 -4.60
CA TYR A 47 -14.51 4.50 -4.82
C TYR A 47 -14.62 6.03 -4.85
N ASP A 48 -13.95 6.69 -3.91
CA ASP A 48 -13.82 8.15 -3.92
C ASP A 48 -12.45 8.56 -4.47
N TYR A 49 -12.44 9.65 -5.24
CA TYR A 49 -11.23 10.22 -5.81
C TYR A 49 -11.12 11.71 -5.54
N ASP A 50 -9.89 12.22 -5.47
CA ASP A 50 -9.65 13.65 -5.44
C ASP A 50 -9.68 14.30 -6.84
N ALA A 51 -9.52 15.63 -6.87
CA ALA A 51 -9.47 16.43 -8.09
C ALA A 51 -8.26 16.11 -8.99
N ALA A 52 -7.21 15.49 -8.44
CA ALA A 52 -6.03 15.05 -9.18
C ALA A 52 -6.17 13.62 -9.75
N ASN A 53 -7.39 13.05 -9.71
CA ASN A 53 -7.70 11.68 -10.14
C ASN A 53 -7.02 10.57 -9.33
N ARG A 54 -6.70 10.83 -8.06
CA ARG A 54 -6.12 9.82 -7.16
C ARG A 54 -7.22 9.22 -6.31
N LEU A 55 -7.19 7.89 -6.13
CA LEU A 55 -8.14 7.16 -5.30
C LEU A 55 -7.89 7.48 -3.83
N THR A 56 -8.81 8.18 -3.18
CA THR A 56 -8.68 8.61 -1.77
C THR A 56 -9.40 7.68 -0.80
N LYS A 57 -10.45 6.99 -1.23
CA LYS A 57 -11.19 6.06 -0.37
C LYS A 57 -11.73 4.87 -1.15
N THR A 58 -11.75 3.70 -0.51
CA THR A 58 -12.52 2.54 -0.96
C THR A 58 -13.40 2.07 0.18
N SER A 59 -14.72 2.06 -0.01
CA SER A 59 -15.68 1.53 0.96
C SER A 59 -16.17 0.16 0.52
N PHE A 60 -15.97 -0.87 1.33
CA PHE A 60 -16.29 -2.25 0.97
C PHE A 60 -17.64 -2.70 1.53
N GLY A 61 -18.28 -3.65 0.85
CA GLY A 61 -19.58 -4.20 1.26
C GLY A 61 -19.60 -4.90 2.63
N ASN A 62 -18.44 -5.29 3.15
CA ASN A 62 -18.29 -5.86 4.48
C ASN A 62 -18.22 -4.80 5.61
N GLY A 63 -18.33 -3.50 5.27
CA GLY A 63 -18.26 -2.37 6.19
C GLY A 63 -16.85 -1.89 6.54
N THR A 64 -15.80 -2.43 5.91
CA THR A 64 -14.44 -1.87 6.03
C THR A 64 -14.21 -0.77 5.01
N GLU A 65 -13.31 0.15 5.35
CA GLU A 65 -12.90 1.24 4.46
C GLU A 65 -11.37 1.29 4.40
N GLU A 66 -10.84 1.63 3.24
CA GLU A 66 -9.44 2.02 3.04
C GLU A 66 -9.36 3.49 2.67
N ILE A 67 -8.54 4.26 3.39
CA ILE A 67 -8.33 5.69 3.17
C ILE A 67 -6.87 5.90 2.79
N ARG A 68 -6.64 6.67 1.73
CA ARG A 68 -5.34 6.93 1.14
C ARG A 68 -5.04 8.42 1.18
N GLU A 69 -3.88 8.78 1.71
CA GLU A 69 -3.34 10.12 1.56
C GLU A 69 -2.09 10.11 0.70
N TYR A 70 -1.93 11.17 -0.08
CA TYR A 70 -0.82 11.34 -0.99
C TYR A 70 -0.03 12.59 -0.65
N ASP A 71 1.27 12.57 -0.93
CA ASP A 71 2.09 13.76 -0.88
C ASP A 71 1.91 14.66 -2.12
N THR A 72 2.64 15.77 -2.15
CA THR A 72 2.60 16.76 -3.24
C THR A 72 3.19 16.24 -4.55
N LEU A 73 3.89 15.10 -4.53
CA LEU A 73 4.47 14.44 -5.70
C LEU A 73 3.60 13.25 -6.17
N ASN A 74 2.34 13.19 -5.72
CA ASN A 74 1.38 12.11 -6.04
C ASN A 74 1.83 10.71 -5.60
N ARG A 75 2.68 10.64 -4.57
CA ARG A 75 3.07 9.36 -3.97
C ARG A 75 2.14 9.12 -2.78
N LEU A 76 1.60 7.91 -2.65
CA LEU A 76 0.90 7.51 -1.43
C LEU A 76 1.86 7.79 -0.26
N LYS A 77 1.36 8.25 0.88
CA LYS A 77 2.14 8.49 2.11
C LYS A 77 1.49 7.86 3.34
N GLU A 78 0.17 7.62 3.26
CA GLU A 78 -0.61 7.02 4.33
C GLU A 78 -1.69 6.11 3.73
N LEU A 79 -1.83 4.91 4.28
CA LEU A 79 -2.94 3.99 4.02
C LEU A 79 -3.52 3.54 5.36
N THR A 80 -4.79 3.85 5.58
CA THR A 80 -5.52 3.50 6.81
C THR A 80 -6.68 2.58 6.45
N SER A 81 -6.74 1.41 7.08
CA SER A 81 -7.88 0.51 7.01
C SER A 81 -8.67 0.59 8.31
N LYS A 82 -10.00 0.72 8.21
CA LYS A 82 -10.87 0.84 9.39
C LYS A 82 -12.23 0.16 9.18
N ARG A 83 -12.93 -0.08 10.27
CA ARG A 83 -14.35 -0.48 10.29
C ARG A 83 -15.10 0.51 11.18
N GLY A 84 -15.92 1.38 10.59
CA GLY A 84 -16.53 2.50 11.32
C GLY A 84 -15.46 3.41 11.94
N THR A 85 -15.45 3.53 13.26
CA THR A 85 -14.44 4.31 14.01
C THR A 85 -13.21 3.49 14.45
N VAL A 86 -13.20 2.18 14.21
CA VAL A 86 -12.12 1.28 14.64
C VAL A 86 -11.06 1.18 13.56
N GLU A 87 -9.87 1.70 13.82
CA GLU A 87 -8.68 1.48 12.97
C GLU A 87 -8.24 0.00 13.07
N LEU A 88 -8.13 -0.67 11.93
CA LEU A 88 -7.66 -2.05 11.81
C LEU A 88 -6.16 -2.07 11.51
N SER A 89 -5.74 -1.19 10.61
CA SER A 89 -4.33 -0.97 10.30
C SER A 89 -4.06 0.42 9.77
N LYS A 90 -2.83 0.87 9.93
CA LYS A 90 -2.33 2.13 9.39
C LYS A 90 -0.89 1.98 8.95
N HIS A 91 -0.57 2.47 7.77
CA HIS A 91 0.79 2.48 7.22
C HIS A 91 1.12 3.90 6.81
N VAL A 92 2.06 4.54 7.51
CA VAL A 92 2.55 5.89 7.20
C VAL A 92 4.00 5.78 6.78
N TYR A 93 4.43 6.51 5.77
CA TYR A 93 5.86 6.58 5.43
C TYR A 93 6.28 7.95 4.93
N THR A 94 7.56 8.24 5.12
CA THR A 94 8.21 9.39 4.52
C THR A 94 9.24 8.91 3.51
N LEU A 95 9.36 9.65 2.42
CA LEU A 95 10.32 9.39 1.37
C LEU A 95 11.34 10.53 1.33
N ASP A 96 12.59 10.20 1.03
CA ASP A 96 13.60 11.21 0.71
C ASP A 96 13.36 11.83 -0.69
N LYS A 97 14.28 12.69 -1.12
CA LYS A 97 14.20 13.42 -2.40
C LYS A 97 14.31 12.49 -3.62
N VAL A 98 14.90 11.31 -3.47
CA VAL A 98 15.06 10.33 -4.56
C VAL A 98 14.11 9.13 -4.44
N ARG A 99 13.13 9.22 -3.52
CA ARG A 99 12.07 8.23 -3.26
C ARG A 99 12.49 7.02 -2.44
N ASN A 100 13.62 7.05 -1.74
CA ASN A 100 13.90 6.01 -0.75
C ASN A 100 13.03 6.23 0.49
N ARG A 101 12.60 5.13 1.13
CA ARG A 101 11.77 5.20 2.34
C ARG A 101 12.62 5.53 3.55
N LYS A 102 12.49 6.74 4.07
CA LYS A 102 13.25 7.22 5.23
C LYS A 102 12.64 6.75 6.55
N THR A 103 11.32 6.82 6.67
CA THR A 103 10.61 6.29 7.85
C THR A 103 9.38 5.52 7.43
N ALA A 104 8.97 4.57 8.25
CA ALA A 104 7.65 3.95 8.19
C ALA A 104 7.08 3.76 9.60
N ILE A 105 5.77 3.91 9.74
CA ILE A 105 5.01 3.56 10.94
C ILE A 105 3.92 2.61 10.48
N GLU A 106 3.89 1.42 11.07
CA GLU A 106 2.90 0.39 10.85
C GLU A 106 2.12 0.21 12.15
N VAL A 107 0.81 0.42 12.11
CA VAL A 107 -0.11 0.08 13.19
C VAL A 107 -0.97 -1.07 12.73
N VAL A 108 -1.03 -2.16 13.48
CA VAL A 108 -1.92 -3.29 13.21
C VAL A 108 -2.56 -3.73 14.51
N ASN A 109 -3.89 -3.71 14.58
CA ASN A 109 -4.64 -4.03 15.80
C ASN A 109 -4.13 -3.26 17.03
N GLY A 110 -3.80 -1.97 16.85
CA GLY A 110 -3.27 -1.09 17.89
C GLY A 110 -1.79 -1.29 18.24
N GLN A 111 -1.11 -2.30 17.70
CA GLN A 111 0.33 -2.50 17.90
C GLN A 111 1.11 -1.66 16.90
N THR A 112 2.08 -0.90 17.39
CA THR A 112 2.89 0.00 16.57
C THR A 112 4.29 -0.55 16.35
N ARG A 113 4.71 -0.56 15.09
CA ARG A 113 6.08 -0.81 14.64
C ARG A 113 6.59 0.42 13.89
N SER A 114 7.71 0.96 14.31
CA SER A 114 8.37 2.10 13.64
C SER A 114 9.65 1.63 12.97
N ILE A 115 9.91 2.12 11.76
CA ILE A 115 11.12 1.85 10.99
C ILE A 115 11.78 3.18 10.62
N ALA A 116 13.09 3.29 10.82
CA ALA A 116 13.92 4.38 10.33
C ALA A 116 15.06 3.81 9.49
N ASN A 117 15.28 4.37 8.30
CA ASN A 117 16.31 3.93 7.37
C ASN A 117 17.31 5.06 7.08
N SER A 118 18.58 4.68 6.97
CA SER A 118 19.67 5.52 6.46
C SER A 118 20.26 4.90 5.21
N TYR A 119 20.69 5.77 4.29
CA TYR A 119 21.24 5.37 3.01
C TYR A 119 22.60 6.04 2.80
N ASP A 120 23.49 5.39 2.06
CA ASP A 120 24.71 6.04 1.55
C ASP A 120 24.42 6.92 0.31
N ASP A 121 25.46 7.56 -0.22
CA ASP A 121 25.36 8.45 -1.38
C ASP A 121 24.95 7.74 -2.68
N LEU A 122 25.05 6.41 -2.72
CA LEU A 122 24.57 5.57 -3.82
C LEU A 122 23.16 5.02 -3.55
N TYR A 123 22.49 5.50 -2.49
CA TYR A 123 21.16 5.10 -2.07
C TYR A 123 21.05 3.64 -1.64
N ARG A 124 22.15 3.04 -1.17
CA ARG A 124 22.16 1.70 -0.57
C ARG A 124 21.86 1.82 0.92
N LEU A 125 21.02 0.93 1.44
CA LEU A 125 20.60 0.93 2.84
C LEU A 125 21.79 0.62 3.74
N ILE A 126 22.23 1.56 4.57
CA ILE A 126 23.34 1.37 5.50
C ILE A 126 22.88 1.13 6.93
N GLU A 127 21.65 1.52 7.27
CA GLU A 127 21.06 1.29 8.59
C GLU A 127 19.55 1.14 8.50
N GLU A 128 18.99 0.17 9.23
CA GLU A 128 17.57 0.01 9.52
C GLU A 128 17.38 -0.13 11.03
N THR A 129 16.68 0.81 11.65
CA THR A 129 16.23 0.73 13.04
C THR A 129 14.74 0.40 13.07
N ILE A 130 14.38 -0.67 13.75
CA ILE A 130 13.00 -1.06 14.04
C ILE A 130 12.77 -0.92 15.53
N VAL A 131 11.70 -0.21 15.88
CA VAL A 131 11.15 -0.17 17.25
C VAL A 131 9.82 -0.90 17.21
N ASP A 132 9.72 -2.00 17.95
CA ASP A 132 8.56 -2.88 17.96
C ASP A 132 8.38 -3.46 19.38
N ALA A 133 7.36 -3.00 20.10
CA ALA A 133 7.12 -3.41 21.48
C ALA A 133 6.74 -4.90 21.61
N VAL A 134 6.31 -5.55 20.53
CA VAL A 134 5.86 -6.95 20.53
C VAL A 134 7.02 -7.88 20.18
N ASN A 135 7.74 -7.58 19.11
CA ASN A 135 8.82 -8.44 18.59
C ASN A 135 10.22 -8.03 19.07
N GLY A 136 10.32 -6.89 19.77
CA GLY A 136 11.56 -6.31 20.23
C GLY A 136 12.22 -5.41 19.20
N ASP A 137 13.04 -4.50 19.71
CA ASP A 137 13.78 -3.55 18.88
C ASP A 137 14.91 -4.25 18.12
N ARG A 138 15.17 -3.75 16.91
CA ARG A 138 16.21 -4.29 16.03
C ARG A 138 16.92 -3.19 15.27
N THR A 139 18.23 -3.11 15.41
CA THR A 139 19.08 -2.28 14.56
C THR A 139 19.93 -3.17 13.66
N SER A 140 19.83 -2.93 12.35
CA SER A 140 20.64 -3.58 11.33
C SER A 140 21.54 -2.56 10.64
N ILE A 141 22.84 -2.82 10.60
CA ILE A 141 23.84 -1.99 9.91
C ILE A 141 24.45 -2.79 8.77
N TYR A 142 24.65 -2.15 7.63
CA TYR A 142 25.18 -2.78 6.43
C TYR A 142 26.37 -2.01 5.89
N THR A 143 27.38 -2.74 5.39
CA THR A 143 28.43 -2.15 4.57
C THR A 143 28.53 -2.90 3.25
N TYR A 144 29.01 -2.19 2.24
CA TYR A 144 29.09 -2.67 0.87
C TYR A 144 30.49 -2.44 0.34
N ASP A 145 30.93 -3.31 -0.57
CA ASP A 145 32.12 -3.07 -1.37
C ASP A 145 31.86 -1.99 -2.45
N ALA A 146 32.91 -1.70 -3.23
CA ALA A 146 32.87 -0.69 -4.28
C ALA A 146 31.94 -1.05 -5.45
N VAL A 147 31.65 -2.34 -5.65
CA VAL A 147 30.78 -2.82 -6.75
C VAL A 147 29.34 -3.08 -6.31
N GLY A 148 29.05 -2.96 -5.01
CA GLY A 148 27.70 -3.03 -4.46
C GLY A 148 27.36 -4.32 -3.73
N ASN A 149 28.30 -5.24 -3.55
CA ASN A 149 28.04 -6.43 -2.75
C ASN A 149 28.05 -6.08 -1.27
N ARG A 150 27.08 -6.60 -0.51
CA ARG A 150 27.01 -6.38 0.94
C ARG A 150 28.08 -7.23 1.64
N VAL A 151 29.15 -6.62 2.12
CA VAL A 151 30.25 -7.32 2.77
C VAL A 151 30.08 -7.47 4.28
N ILE A 152 29.28 -6.62 4.93
CA ILE A 152 28.97 -6.74 6.37
C ILE A 152 27.47 -6.56 6.60
N LYS A 153 26.94 -7.37 7.51
CA LYS A 153 25.64 -7.17 8.15
C LYS A 153 25.80 -7.33 9.66
N THR A 154 25.51 -6.28 10.42
CA THR A 154 25.45 -6.32 11.89
C THR A 154 24.00 -6.19 12.32
N VAL A 155 23.47 -7.13 13.11
CA VAL A 155 22.12 -7.07 13.68
C VAL A 155 22.22 -7.18 15.19
N ASN A 156 21.76 -6.15 15.90
CA ASN A 156 21.85 -6.10 17.37
C ASN A 156 23.26 -6.52 17.86
N GLU A 157 24.28 -5.86 17.31
CA GLU A 157 25.72 -6.09 17.58
C GLU A 157 26.31 -7.41 17.03
N VAL A 158 25.48 -8.35 16.57
CA VAL A 158 25.95 -9.61 15.96
C VAL A 158 26.32 -9.38 14.49
N THR A 159 27.60 -9.57 14.17
CA THR A 159 28.14 -9.29 12.84
C THR A 159 28.33 -10.55 12.00
N THR A 160 27.86 -10.51 10.76
CA THR A 160 28.11 -11.50 9.71
C THR A 160 28.86 -10.83 8.56
N SER A 161 29.98 -11.41 8.14
CA SER A 161 30.76 -10.96 6.99
C SER A 161 30.53 -11.87 5.79
N TYR A 162 30.51 -11.28 4.61
CA TYR A 162 30.35 -11.98 3.34
C TYR A 162 31.56 -11.73 2.45
N ALA A 163 32.01 -12.78 1.76
CA ALA A 163 33.02 -12.70 0.71
C ALA A 163 32.37 -13.13 -0.61
N TYR A 164 32.69 -12.41 -1.68
CA TYR A 164 32.22 -12.63 -3.04
C TYR A 164 33.44 -12.78 -3.95
N ASP A 165 33.36 -13.68 -4.92
CA ASP A 165 34.43 -14.03 -5.86
C ASP A 165 34.39 -13.21 -7.16
#